data_AF-A0A7X9MQ30-F1
#
_entry.id   AF-A0A7X9MQ30-F1
#
_cell.length_a   1.000
_cell.length_b   1.000
_cell.length_c   1.000
_cell.angle_alpha   90.00
_cell.angle_beta   90.00
_cell.angle_gamma   90.00
#
_symmetry.space_group_name_H-M   'P 1'
#
loop_
_entity.id
_entity.type
_entity.pdbx_description
1 polymer ?
#
loop_
_entity_poly.entity_id
_entity_poly.type
_entity_poly.pdbx_seq_one_letter_code
_entity_poly.pdbx_strand_id
1 'polypeptide(L)' 'MKNTKLRIAWIIPNVFCYLMLFGLSIWTVANGEGLLEINRLSIYVIIMLLLFLASVFGSYQNRTWIKEGKI' A
#
# COMPACT_ATOMS: atom_id res chain seq x y z
N MET A 1 6.68 15.83 -23.49
CA MET A 1 6.09 15.88 -22.14
C MET A 1 4.58 15.67 -22.20
N LYS A 2 4.08 14.47 -22.56
CA LYS A 2 2.64 14.23 -22.83
C LYS A 2 2.00 13.10 -21.99
N ASN A 3 2.73 12.51 -21.05
CA ASN A 3 2.26 11.36 -20.24
C ASN A 3 2.03 11.68 -18.75
N THR A 4 1.92 12.96 -18.37
CA THR A 4 1.70 13.37 -16.98
C THR A 4 0.43 12.75 -16.37
N LYS A 5 -0.65 12.62 -17.17
CA LYS A 5 -1.88 11.95 -16.74
C LYS A 5 -1.65 10.46 -16.45
N LEU A 6 -0.82 9.79 -17.25
CA LEU A 6 -0.47 8.39 -17.04
C LEU A 6 0.36 8.24 -15.76
N ARG A 7 1.36 9.11 -15.54
CA ARG A 7 2.15 9.15 -14.29
C ARG A 7 1.27 9.26 -13.05
N ILE A 8 0.31 10.19 -13.08
CA ILE A 8 -0.62 10.42 -11.97
C ILE A 8 -1.50 9.18 -11.73
N ALA A 9 -1.99 8.55 -12.79
CA ALA A 9 -2.82 7.34 -12.69
C ALA A 9 -2.11 6.15 -12.02
N TRP A 10 -0.78 6.03 -12.14
CA TRP A 10 0.01 4.99 -11.48
C TRP A 10 0.47 5.36 -10.07
N ILE A 11 0.67 6.65 -9.79
CA ILE A 11 1.06 7.15 -8.46
C ILE A 11 -0.13 7.11 -7.48
N ILE A 12 -1.34 7.49 -7.93
CA ILE A 12 -2.56 7.52 -7.11
C ILE A 12 -2.82 6.19 -6.36
N PRO A 13 -2.92 5.02 -7.03
CA PRO A 13 -3.20 3.76 -6.36
C PRO A 13 -2.10 3.39 -5.36
N ASN A 14 -0.85 3.75 -5.64
CA ASN A 14 0.26 3.50 -4.73
C ASN A 14 0.16 4.36 -3.45
N VAL A 15 -0.14 5.65 -3.59
CA VAL A 15 -0.39 6.55 -2.46
C VAL A 15 -1.60 6.09 -1.64
N PHE A 16 -2.66 5.63 -2.33
CA PHE A 16 -3.84 5.07 -1.68
C PHE A 16 -3.51 3.82 -0.86
N CYS A 17 -2.67 2.91 -1.38
CA CYS A 17 -2.20 1.75 -0.62
C CYS A 17 -1.43 2.15 0.65
N TYR A 18 -0.59 3.19 0.61
CA TYR A 18 0.08 3.71 1.80
C TYR A 18 -0.90 4.29 2.82
N LEU A 19 -1.89 5.06 2.37
CA LEU A 19 -2.93 5.61 3.25
C LEU A 19 -3.76 4.49 3.91
N MET A 20 -4.14 3.47 3.14
CA MET A 20 -4.83 2.30 3.66
C MET A 20 -3.99 1.53 4.67
N LEU A 21 -2.70 1.32 4.38
CA LEU A 21 -1.77 0.67 5.30
C LEU A 21 -1.70 1.43 6.63
N PHE A 22 -1.59 2.76 6.57
CA PHE A 22 -1.51 3.62 7.75
C PHE A 22 -2.81 3.63 8.55
N GLY A 23 -3.95 3.66 7.88
CA GLY A 23 -5.26 3.55 8.54
C GLY A 23 -5.47 2.19 9.20
N LEU A 24 -5.14 1.10 8.50
CA LEU A 24 -5.24 -0.26 9.02
C LEU A 24 -4.28 -0.50 10.18
N SER A 25 -3.07 0.06 10.16
CA SER A 25 -2.12 -0.09 11.26
C SER A 25 -2.61 0.60 12.53
N ILE A 26 -3.07 1.85 12.44
CA ILE A 26 -3.66 2.57 13.57
C ILE A 26 -4.87 1.81 14.11
N TRP A 27 -5.77 1.37 13.24
CA TRP A 27 -6.97 0.64 13.65
C TRP A 27 -6.64 -0.71 14.30
N THR A 28 -5.66 -1.44 13.77
CA THR A 28 -5.22 -2.72 14.31
C THR A 28 -4.57 -2.57 15.68
N VAL A 29 -3.78 -1.51 15.89
CA VAL A 29 -3.19 -1.22 17.21
C VAL A 29 -4.28 -0.81 18.20
N ALA A 30 -5.22 0.04 17.79
CA ALA A 30 -6.32 0.49 18.65
C ALA A 30 -7.31 -0.62 19.04
N ASN A 31 -7.51 -1.62 18.16
CA ASN A 31 -8.41 -2.76 18.39
C ASN A 31 -7.65 -4.08 18.65
N GLY A 32 -6.36 -3.99 18.99
CA GLY A 32 -5.46 -5.14 19.04
C GLY A 32 -5.91 -6.19 20.05
N GLU A 33 -6.41 -5.76 21.21
CA GLU A 33 -6.90 -6.66 22.26
C GLU A 33 -8.13 -7.46 21.79
N GLY A 34 -9.13 -6.81 21.21
CA GLY A 34 -10.31 -7.49 20.66
C GLY A 34 -9.99 -8.42 19.48
N LEU A 35 -8.99 -8.06 18.66
CA LEU A 35 -8.51 -8.90 17.55
C LEU A 35 -7.73 -10.13 18.04
N LEU A 36 -7.03 -10.01 19.17
CA LEU A 36 -6.32 -11.10 19.83
C LEU A 36 -7.32 -12.10 20.44
N GLU A 37 -8.36 -11.61 21.12
CA GLU A 37 -9.42 -12.43 21.72
C GLU A 37 -10.11 -13.34 20.70
N ILE A 38 -10.37 -12.84 19.49
CA ILE A 38 -10.96 -13.62 18.41
C ILE A 38 -9.93 -14.37 17.55
N ASN A 39 -8.64 -14.33 17.92
CA ASN A 39 -7.51 -14.93 17.20
C ASN A 39 -7.43 -14.51 15.70
N ARG A 40 -7.85 -13.29 15.37
CA ARG A 40 -7.84 -12.73 14.00
C ARG A 40 -6.69 -11.76 13.77
N LEU A 41 -5.99 -11.34 14.82
CA LEU A 41 -4.85 -10.43 14.74
C LEU A 41 -3.83 -10.85 13.67
N SER A 42 -3.49 -12.14 13.62
CA SER A 42 -2.56 -12.71 12.63
C SER A 42 -3.00 -12.47 11.18
N ILE A 43 -4.30 -12.56 10.88
CA ILE A 43 -4.83 -12.32 9.53
C ILE A 43 -4.65 -10.86 9.14
N TYR A 44 -4.97 -9.93 10.05
CA TYR A 44 -4.80 -8.49 9.81
C TYR A 44 -3.33 -8.11 9.63
N VAL A 45 -2.42 -8.72 10.40
CA VAL A 45 -0.97 -8.55 10.23
C VAL A 45 -0.50 -9.06 8.86
N ILE A 46 -0.98 -10.22 8.41
CA ILE A 46 -0.66 -10.75 7.07
C ILE A 46 -1.20 -9.82 5.95
N ILE A 47 -2.43 -9.33 6.10
CA ILE A 47 -3.03 -8.38 5.13
C ILE A 47 -2.21 -7.09 5.07
N MET A 48 -1.77 -6.56 6.21
CA MET A 48 -0.90 -5.37 6.26
C MET A 48 0.45 -5.65 5.57
N LEU A 49 1.05 -6.82 5.77
CA LEU A 49 2.28 -7.23 5.08
C LEU A 49 2.09 -7.29 3.55
N LEU A 50 0.99 -7.88 3.08
CA LEU A 50 0.67 -7.95 1.65
C LEU A 50 0.43 -6.56 1.04
N LEU A 51 -0.30 -5.69 1.74
CA LEU A 51 -0.50 -4.29 1.35
C LEU A 51 0.82 -3.52 1.29
N PHE A 52 1.70 -3.73 2.26
CA PHE A 52 3.03 -3.12 2.26
C PHE A 52 3.84 -3.57 1.06
N LEU A 53 3.90 -4.88 0.78
CA LEU A 53 4.58 -5.42 -0.41
C LEU A 53 3.99 -4.86 -1.70
N ALA A 54 2.67 -4.77 -1.82
CA ALA A 54 2.01 -4.16 -2.97
C ALA A 54 2.40 -2.69 -3.15
N SER A 55 2.51 -1.92 -2.05
CA SER A 55 2.95 -0.51 -2.09
C SER A 55 4.43 -0.35 -2.47
N VAL A 56 5.31 -1.24 -2.00
CA VAL A 56 6.72 -1.22 -2.35
C VAL A 56 6.90 -1.61 -3.81
N PHE A 57 6.19 -2.65 -4.27
CA PHE A 57 6.23 -3.08 -5.66
C PHE A 57 5.69 -2.01 -6.62
N GLY A 58 4.54 -1.40 -6.29
CA GLY A 58 3.99 -0.28 -7.05
C GLY A 58 4.97 0.89 -7.16
N SER A 59 5.63 1.24 -6.05
CA SER A 59 6.68 2.27 -6.03
C SER A 59 7.88 1.90 -6.92
N TYR A 60 8.34 0.64 -6.87
CA TYR A 60 9.46 0.15 -7.66
C TYR A 60 9.15 0.14 -9.17
N GLN A 61 7.96 -0.33 -9.54
CA GLN A 61 7.52 -0.37 -10.93
C GLN A 61 7.39 1.04 -11.50
N ASN A 62 6.81 1.97 -10.73
CA ASN A 62 6.71 3.37 -11.13
C ASN A 62 8.09 4.02 -11.32
N ARG A 63 9.06 3.72 -10.44
CA ARG A 63 10.45 4.17 -10.57
C ARG A 63 11.14 3.60 -11.81
N THR A 64 10.92 2.32 -12.10
CA THR A 64 11.49 1.63 -13.27
C THR A 64 10.95 2.23 -14.56
N TRP A 65 9.63 2.45 -14.66
CA TRP A 65 9.03 3.01 -15.86
C TRP A 65 9.40 4.48 -16.10
N ILE A 66 9.64 5.25 -15.02
CA ILE A 66 10.21 6.61 -15.11
C ILE A 66 11.63 6.55 -15.68
N LYS A 67 12.48 5.60 -15.25
CA LYS A 67 13.85 5.44 -15.78
C LYS A 67 13.87 4.99 -17.24
N GLU A 68 12.94 4.13 -17.63
CA GLU A 68 12.81 3.63 -19.01
C GLU A 68 12.14 4.64 -19.96
N GLY A 69 11.68 5.79 -19.46
CA GLY A 69 10.98 6.80 -20.27
C GLY A 69 9.60 6.36 -20.77
N LYS A 70 9.07 5.22 -20.29
CA LYS A 70 7.72 4.72 -20.60
C LYS A 70 6.63 5.59 -19.96
N ILE A 71 6.95 6.29 -18.86
CA ILE A 71 6.12 7.36 -18.27
C ILE A 71 6.89 8.65 -18.05
#